data_AF-A0A3R0PV61-F1
#
_entry.id   AF-A0A3R0PV61-F1
#
_cell.length_a   1.000
_cell.length_b   1.000
_cell.length_c   1.000
_cell.angle_alpha   90.00
_cell.angle_beta   90.00
_cell.angle_gamma   90.00
#
_symmetry.space_group_name_H-M   'P 1'
#
loop_
_entity.id
_entity.type
_entity.pdbx_description
1 polymer ?
#
loop_
_entity_poly.entity_id
_entity_poly.type
_entity_poly.pdbx_seq_one_letter_code
_entity_poly.pdbx_strand_id
1 'polypeptide(L)'
;MINPNKSLAQKALAGAQFLRIHAEASAADDDFFIAIMSEPQAIAASAIEQLVKENEELHAQLVAFQKAANPVFPVDPAKDDSEHTHYTPFAKGTRVCLRAHPYQRGTVSNTRIDDRRGHLIFVCFESEFEEDRWVKARNLELIPDE
;
A
#
# COMPACT_ATOMS: atom_id res chain seq x y z
N MET A 1 -15.40 -16.43 20.67
CA MET A 1 -14.29 -15.45 20.57
C MET A 1 -13.28 -15.93 19.52
N ILE A 2 -13.02 -15.12 18.50
CA ILE A 2 -12.00 -15.42 17.48
C ILE A 2 -10.62 -15.23 18.11
N ASN A 3 -9.78 -16.27 18.06
CA ASN A 3 -8.43 -16.26 18.64
C ASN A 3 -7.60 -15.10 18.03
N PRO A 4 -7.00 -14.21 18.85
CA PRO A 4 -6.23 -13.06 18.36
C PRO A 4 -5.03 -13.47 17.49
N ASN A 5 -4.46 -14.65 17.73
CA ASN A 5 -3.25 -15.15 17.07
C ASN A 5 -3.47 -15.71 15.65
N LYS A 6 -4.72 -15.70 15.15
CA LYS A 6 -5.04 -16.17 13.80
C LYS A 6 -4.83 -15.08 12.75
N SER A 7 -4.34 -15.47 11.57
CA SER A 7 -4.25 -14.57 10.41
C SER A 7 -5.64 -14.12 9.94
N LEU A 8 -5.72 -13.01 9.20
CA LEU A 8 -7.00 -12.51 8.68
C LEU A 8 -7.73 -13.58 7.85
N ALA A 9 -7.01 -14.30 6.98
CA ALA A 9 -7.55 -15.43 6.20
C ALA A 9 -8.14 -16.52 7.10
N GLN A 10 -7.43 -16.94 8.16
CA GLN A 10 -7.93 -17.93 9.11
C GLN A 10 -9.16 -17.45 9.89
N LYS A 11 -9.23 -16.16 10.21
CA LYS A 11 -10.39 -15.55 10.88
C LYS A 11 -11.59 -15.50 9.93
N ALA A 12 -11.38 -15.13 8.67
CA ALA A 12 -12.40 -15.11 7.63
C ALA A 12 -12.96 -16.52 7.36
N LEU A 13 -12.09 -17.53 7.21
CA LEU A 13 -12.51 -18.93 7.03
C LEU A 13 -13.27 -19.47 8.23
N ALA A 14 -12.87 -19.12 9.47
CA ALA A 14 -13.63 -19.48 10.66
C ALA A 14 -15.02 -18.82 10.67
N GLY A 15 -15.13 -17.57 10.18
CA GLY A 15 -16.41 -16.89 9.98
C GLY A 15 -17.28 -17.57 8.93
N ALA A 16 -16.71 -17.98 7.79
CA ALA A 16 -17.42 -18.72 6.74
C ALA A 16 -17.95 -20.07 7.26
N GLN A 17 -17.13 -20.81 8.01
CA GLN A 17 -17.55 -22.07 8.64
C GLN A 17 -18.70 -21.86 9.62
N PHE A 18 -18.63 -20.80 10.44
CA PHE A 18 -19.71 -20.44 11.35
C PHE A 18 -21.01 -20.15 10.57
N LEU A 19 -20.93 -19.39 9.48
CA LEU A 19 -22.08 -19.10 8.62
C LEU A 19 -22.66 -20.35 7.97
N ARG A 20 -21.83 -21.32 7.52
CA ARG A 20 -22.33 -22.60 6.98
C ARG A 20 -23.10 -23.40 8.02
N ILE A 21 -22.57 -23.52 9.23
CA ILE A 21 -23.24 -24.23 10.33
C ILE A 21 -24.59 -23.57 10.62
N HIS A 22 -24.65 -22.25 10.61
CA HIS A 22 -25.91 -21.51 10.81
C HIS A 22 -26.86 -21.65 9.63
N ALA A 23 -26.35 -21.73 8.41
CA ALA A 23 -27.18 -21.98 7.23
C ALA A 23 -27.84 -23.36 7.30
N GLU A 24 -27.09 -24.38 7.68
CA GLU A 24 -27.60 -25.75 7.87
C GLU A 24 -28.63 -25.82 9.00
N ALA A 25 -28.33 -25.18 10.15
CA ALA A 25 -29.27 -25.11 11.26
C ALA A 25 -30.56 -24.36 10.88
N SER A 26 -30.43 -23.25 10.14
CA SER A 26 -31.58 -22.46 9.68
C SER A 26 -32.43 -23.24 8.68
N ALA A 27 -31.81 -23.99 7.76
CA ALA A 27 -32.54 -24.81 6.77
C ALA A 27 -33.37 -25.93 7.42
N ALA A 28 -32.95 -26.41 8.59
CA ALA A 28 -33.62 -27.47 9.33
C ALA A 28 -34.67 -26.95 10.32
N ASP A 29 -34.86 -25.63 10.42
CA ASP A 29 -35.81 -25.01 11.34
C ASP A 29 -37.22 -24.94 10.73
N ASP A 30 -38.24 -25.16 11.56
CA ASP A 30 -39.65 -25.13 11.17
C ASP A 30 -40.20 -23.69 11.05
N ASP A 31 -39.54 -22.70 11.66
CA ASP A 31 -39.92 -21.29 11.51
C ASP A 31 -39.46 -20.77 10.14
N PHE A 32 -40.44 -20.42 9.29
CA PHE A 32 -40.21 -19.86 7.97
C PHE A 32 -39.25 -18.66 7.95
N PHE A 33 -39.30 -17.79 8.97
CA PHE A 33 -38.42 -16.64 9.06
C PHE A 33 -36.98 -17.01 9.41
N ILE A 34 -36.77 -18.17 10.03
CA ILE A 34 -35.44 -18.71 10.28
C ILE A 34 -34.96 -19.44 9.02
N ALA A 35 -35.81 -20.27 8.41
CA ALA A 35 -35.49 -21.02 7.19
C ALA A 35 -35.03 -20.13 6.04
N ILE A 36 -35.67 -18.98 5.82
CA ILE A 36 -35.29 -18.03 4.76
C ILE A 36 -33.87 -17.46 4.91
N MET A 37 -33.29 -17.52 6.12
CA MET A 37 -31.94 -17.03 6.39
C MET A 37 -30.85 -18.01 5.94
N SER A 38 -31.20 -19.27 5.69
CA SER A 38 -30.24 -20.31 5.30
C SER A 38 -29.47 -19.95 4.03
N GLU A 39 -30.19 -19.58 2.97
CA GLU A 39 -29.59 -19.29 1.67
C GLU A 39 -28.65 -18.08 1.70
N PRO A 40 -29.04 -16.91 2.27
CA PRO A 40 -28.12 -15.78 2.46
C PRO A 40 -26.84 -16.15 3.24
N GLN A 41 -26.96 -16.97 4.29
CA GLN A 41 -25.82 -17.39 5.10
C GLN A 41 -24.88 -18.31 4.31
N ALA A 42 -25.42 -19.24 3.52
CA ALA A 42 -24.64 -20.13 2.65
C ALA A 42 -23.93 -19.35 1.52
N ILE A 43 -24.60 -18.36 0.92
CA ILE A 43 -24.02 -17.47 -0.10
C ILE A 43 -22.87 -16.66 0.51
N ALA A 44 -23.09 -16.04 1.68
CA ALA A 44 -22.07 -15.26 2.36
C ALA A 44 -20.84 -16.11 2.73
N ALA A 45 -21.04 -17.33 3.23
CA ALA A 45 -19.95 -18.25 3.51
C ALA A 45 -19.12 -18.56 2.25
N SER A 46 -19.79 -18.91 1.16
CA SER A 46 -19.14 -19.24 -0.12
C SER A 46 -18.36 -18.05 -0.70
N ALA A 47 -18.92 -16.85 -0.61
CA ALA A 47 -18.25 -15.62 -1.06
C ALA A 47 -16.99 -15.32 -0.25
N ILE A 48 -17.02 -15.51 1.07
CA ILE A 48 -15.83 -15.33 1.93
C ILE A 48 -14.74 -16.34 1.58
N GLU A 49 -15.08 -17.62 1.41
CA GLU A 49 -14.13 -18.67 1.00
C GLU A 49 -13.46 -18.32 -0.32
N GLN A 50 -14.23 -17.88 -1.31
CA GLN A 50 -13.72 -17.46 -2.61
C GLN A 50 -12.79 -16.25 -2.51
N LEU A 51 -13.20 -15.21 -1.77
CA LEU A 51 -12.37 -14.00 -1.58
C LEU A 51 -11.04 -14.30 -0.89
N VAL A 52 -11.03 -15.20 0.10
CA VAL A 52 -9.79 -15.63 0.77
C VAL A 52 -8.86 -16.30 -0.24
N LYS A 53 -9.38 -17.21 -1.07
CA LYS A 53 -8.60 -17.91 -2.10
C LYS A 53 -8.01 -16.93 -3.13
N GLU A 54 -8.84 -16.05 -3.69
CA GLU A 54 -8.39 -15.06 -4.68
C GLU A 54 -7.34 -14.11 -4.10
N ASN A 55 -7.47 -13.74 -2.82
CA ASN A 55 -6.50 -12.90 -2.14
C ASN A 55 -5.15 -13.60 -1.96
N GLU A 56 -5.13 -14.87 -1.59
CA GLU A 56 -3.91 -15.69 -1.50
C GLU A 56 -3.22 -15.83 -2.86
N GLU A 57 -3.99 -16.06 -3.93
CA GLU A 57 -3.47 -16.13 -5.30
C GLU A 57 -2.87 -14.79 -5.76
N LEU A 58 -3.54 -13.67 -5.49
CA LEU A 58 -3.03 -12.33 -5.79
C LEU A 58 -1.74 -12.02 -5.01
N HIS A 59 -1.69 -12.38 -3.73
CA HIS A 59 -0.47 -12.24 -2.94
C HIS A 59 0.69 -13.06 -3.52
N ALA A 60 0.44 -14.30 -3.94
CA ALA A 60 1.46 -15.13 -4.56
C ALA A 60 1.96 -14.53 -5.89
N GLN A 61 1.06 -14.00 -6.72
CA GLN A 61 1.42 -13.32 -7.97
C GLN A 61 2.25 -12.06 -7.72
N LEU A 62 1.89 -11.25 -6.72
CA LEU A 62 2.65 -10.06 -6.35
C LEU A 62 4.06 -10.41 -5.87
N VAL A 63 4.19 -11.45 -5.03
CA VAL A 63 5.51 -11.93 -4.58
C VAL A 63 6.34 -12.46 -5.75
N ALA A 64 5.73 -13.18 -6.68
CA ALA A 64 6.41 -13.66 -7.89
C ALA A 64 6.87 -12.50 -8.79
N PHE A 65 6.02 -11.49 -9.00
CA PHE A 65 6.34 -10.29 -9.76
C PHE A 65 7.48 -9.50 -9.12
N GLN A 66 7.46 -9.30 -7.80
CA GLN A 66 8.53 -8.64 -7.06
C GLN A 66 9.86 -9.37 -7.19
N LYS A 67 9.85 -10.71 -7.09
CA LYS A 67 11.05 -11.54 -7.30
C LYS A 67 11.57 -11.48 -8.73
N ALA A 68 10.69 -11.37 -9.72
CA ALA A 68 11.07 -11.27 -11.12
C ALA A 68 11.59 -9.86 -11.50
N ALA A 69 11.07 -8.80 -10.85
CA ALA A 69 11.44 -7.41 -11.13
C ALA A 69 12.76 -6.97 -10.47
N ASN A 70 13.18 -7.60 -9.36
CA ASN A 70 14.41 -7.25 -8.64
C ASN A 70 15.37 -8.45 -8.54
N PRO A 71 16.49 -8.50 -9.30
CA PRO A 71 17.51 -9.53 -9.12
C PRO A 71 18.31 -9.42 -7.82
N VAL A 72 18.19 -8.32 -7.06
CA VAL A 72 18.95 -8.08 -5.83
C VAL A 72 18.07 -7.31 -4.84
N PHE A 73 18.15 -7.72 -3.57
CA PHE A 73 17.57 -7.16 -2.34
C PHE A 73 16.26 -7.80 -1.84
N PRO A 74 16.35 -8.67 -0.81
CA PRO A 74 15.17 -9.19 -0.12
C PRO A 74 14.62 -8.08 0.77
N VAL A 75 13.43 -7.59 0.44
CA VAL A 75 12.64 -6.80 1.40
C VAL A 75 11.88 -7.81 2.26
N ASP A 76 12.30 -7.95 3.50
CA ASP A 76 11.62 -8.76 4.52
C ASP A 76 10.34 -8.04 4.97
N PRO A 77 9.14 -8.57 4.71
CA PRO A 77 7.89 -7.96 5.13
C PRO A 77 7.59 -8.13 6.63
N ALA A 78 8.43 -8.86 7.39
CA ALA A 78 8.25 -9.08 8.83
C ALA A 78 9.05 -8.11 9.71
N LYS A 79 9.76 -7.14 9.13
CA LYS A 79 10.54 -6.17 9.89
C LYS A 79 9.64 -5.03 10.34
N ASP A 80 9.51 -4.86 11.66
CA ASP A 80 8.82 -3.74 12.30
C ASP A 80 9.20 -2.40 11.66
N ASP A 81 8.20 -1.53 11.50
CA ASP A 81 8.19 -0.20 10.88
C ASP A 81 9.14 0.85 11.51
N SER A 82 10.21 0.44 12.19
CA SER A 82 11.24 1.33 12.69
C SER A 82 12.26 1.60 11.58
N GLU A 83 11.89 2.54 10.70
CA GLU A 83 12.71 3.33 9.78
C GLU A 83 11.97 3.43 8.44
N HIS A 84 10.89 4.22 8.42
CA HIS A 84 10.55 4.97 7.22
C HIS A 84 11.73 5.92 6.90
N THR A 85 12.81 5.37 6.36
CA THR A 85 13.65 6.11 5.44
C THR A 85 12.73 6.42 4.28
N HIS A 86 12.05 7.57 4.34
CA HIS A 86 11.30 8.10 3.23
C HIS A 86 12.28 8.18 2.07
N TYR A 87 12.24 7.19 1.18
CA TYR A 87 13.05 7.14 -0.02
C TYR A 87 12.56 8.29 -0.89
N THR A 88 13.19 9.45 -0.71
CA THR A 88 12.89 10.61 -1.52
C THR A 88 13.86 10.59 -2.68
N PRO A 89 13.38 10.57 -3.93
CA PRO A 89 14.25 10.45 -5.10
C PRO A 89 15.11 11.71 -5.35
N PHE A 90 14.93 12.76 -4.54
CA PHE A 90 15.68 14.00 -4.58
C PHE A 90 16.90 13.91 -3.66
N ALA A 91 17.92 13.15 -4.07
CA ALA A 91 19.18 13.11 -3.36
C ALA A 91 19.99 14.38 -3.62
N LYS A 92 20.98 14.67 -2.76
CA LYS A 92 21.94 15.74 -3.03
C LYS A 92 22.67 15.46 -4.33
N GLY A 93 22.74 16.43 -5.23
CA GLY A 93 23.33 16.32 -6.56
C GLY A 93 22.33 15.98 -7.67
N THR A 94 21.08 15.63 -7.34
CA THR A 94 20.06 15.30 -8.35
C THR A 94 19.62 16.55 -9.12
N ARG A 95 19.48 16.42 -10.45
CA ARG A 95 18.93 17.48 -11.30
C ARG A 95 17.40 17.49 -11.24
N VAL A 96 16.84 18.69 -11.05
CA VAL A 96 15.41 18.90 -10.86
C VAL A 96 14.93 20.09 -11.65
N CYS A 97 13.66 20.09 -12.03
CA CYS A 97 12.96 21.27 -12.52
C CYS A 97 11.71 21.56 -11.69
N LEU A 98 11.22 22.80 -11.78
CA LEU A 98 9.94 23.16 -11.20
C LEU A 98 8.81 22.62 -12.07
N ARG A 99 7.85 21.94 -11.45
CA ARG A 99 6.68 21.37 -12.12
C ARG A 99 5.84 22.40 -12.88
N ALA A 100 5.70 23.60 -12.31
CA ALA A 100 4.97 24.70 -12.95
C ALA A 100 5.77 25.37 -14.07
N HIS A 101 7.11 25.29 -14.01
CA HIS A 101 8.01 25.97 -14.93
C HIS A 101 9.20 25.06 -15.26
N PRO A 102 9.03 24.10 -16.19
CA PRO A 102 10.05 23.07 -16.48
C PRO A 102 11.38 23.62 -17.00
N TYR A 103 11.42 24.88 -17.44
CA TYR A 103 12.63 25.59 -17.84
C TYR A 103 13.47 26.07 -16.65
N GLN A 104 12.88 26.18 -15.45
CA GLN A 104 13.58 26.51 -14.22
C GLN A 104 14.21 25.25 -13.66
N ARG A 105 15.48 25.05 -14.02
CA ARG A 105 16.27 23.86 -13.69
C ARG A 105 17.28 24.18 -12.60
N GLY A 106 17.59 23.17 -11.80
CA GLY A 106 18.56 23.30 -10.74
C GLY A 106 19.04 21.96 -10.22
N THR A 107 19.94 22.03 -9.25
CA THR A 107 20.51 20.87 -8.58
C THR A 107 20.14 20.89 -7.11
N VAL A 108 19.79 19.72 -6.57
CA VAL A 108 19.49 19.58 -5.14
C VAL A 108 20.78 19.69 -4.34
N SER A 109 20.87 20.68 -3.45
CA SER A 109 22.03 20.86 -2.57
C SER A 109 21.78 20.33 -1.16
N ASN A 110 20.53 20.38 -0.69
CA ASN A 110 20.17 19.88 0.63
C ASN A 110 18.70 19.42 0.68
N THR A 111 18.39 18.53 1.62
CA THR A 111 17.02 18.08 1.90
C THR A 111 16.71 18.21 3.38
N ARG A 112 15.46 18.53 3.70
CA ARG A 112 14.98 18.65 5.08
C ARG A 112 13.53 18.21 5.17
N ILE A 113 13.23 17.41 6.18
CA ILE A 113 11.85 17.09 6.57
C ILE A 113 11.44 18.07 7.67
N ASP A 114 10.30 18.73 7.50
CA ASP A 114 9.69 19.64 8.46
C ASP A 114 8.30 19.12 8.82
N ASP A 115 8.02 18.89 10.11
CA ASP A 115 6.76 18.30 10.58
C ASP A 115 5.52 19.11 10.20
N ARG A 116 5.66 20.43 10.01
CA ARG A 116 4.57 21.33 9.61
C ARG A 116 4.50 21.56 8.11
N ARG A 117 5.64 21.54 7.42
CA ARG A 117 5.75 21.96 6.00
C ARG A 117 5.99 20.80 5.03
N GLY A 118 6.22 19.60 5.55
CA GLY A 118 6.53 18.39 4.80
C GLY A 118 7.98 18.38 4.30
N HIS A 119 8.22 17.65 3.22
CA HIS A 119 9.55 17.49 2.64
C HIS A 119 9.95 18.72 1.80
N LEU A 120 11.01 19.41 2.24
CA LEU A 120 11.59 20.59 1.60
C LEU A 120 12.95 20.23 0.99
N ILE A 121 13.17 20.70 -0.23
CA ILE A 121 14.37 20.49 -1.03
C ILE A 121 15.00 21.84 -1.32
N PHE A 122 16.26 22.03 -0.96
CA PHE A 122 17.00 23.23 -1.32
C PHE A 122 17.59 23.04 -2.72
N VAL A 123 17.12 23.84 -3.67
CA VAL A 123 17.50 23.77 -5.08
C VAL A 123 18.39 24.96 -5.41
N CYS A 124 19.56 24.66 -5.96
CA CYS A 124 20.44 25.63 -6.57
C CYS A 124 20.09 25.77 -8.05
N PHE A 125 19.52 26.90 -8.46
CA PHE A 125 19.03 27.08 -9.83
C PHE A 125 20.18 27.39 -10.79
N GLU A 126 20.10 26.91 -12.02
CA GLU A 126 21.11 27.13 -13.06
C GLU A 126 21.05 28.56 -13.65
N SER A 127 19.88 29.20 -13.53
CA SER A 127 19.66 30.56 -14.03
C SER A 127 20.19 31.60 -13.05
N GLU A 128 21.04 32.51 -13.52
CA GLU A 128 21.57 33.64 -12.71
C GLU A 128 20.47 34.61 -12.23
N PHE A 129 19.28 34.55 -12.82
CA PHE A 129 18.12 35.36 -12.46
C PHE A 129 17.23 34.69 -11.40
N GLU A 130 17.52 33.47 -11.00
CA GLU A 130 16.74 32.71 -10.03
C GLU A 130 17.54 32.50 -8.75
N GLU A 131 16.95 32.93 -7.63
CA GLU A 131 17.55 32.71 -6.33
C GLU A 131 17.40 31.25 -5.87
N ASP A 132 18.49 30.70 -5.35
CA ASP A 132 18.51 29.43 -4.65
C ASP A 132 17.55 29.45 -3.46
N ARG A 133 16.67 28.44 -3.37
CA ARG A 133 15.60 28.43 -2.37
C ARG A 133 15.11 27.05 -2.01
N TRP A 134 14.41 26.99 -0.87
CA TRP A 134 13.68 25.82 -0.43
C TRP A 134 12.37 25.66 -1.21
N VAL A 135 12.20 24.51 -1.85
CA VAL A 135 11.02 24.14 -2.63
C VAL A 135 10.40 22.88 -2.03
N LYS A 136 9.07 22.79 -1.99
CA LYS A 136 8.39 21.56 -1.57
C LYS A 136 8.64 20.46 -2.60
N ALA A 137 8.97 19.24 -2.16
CA ALA A 137 9.26 18.11 -3.05
C ALA A 137 8.15 17.87 -4.09
N ARG A 138 6.87 18.06 -3.72
CA ARG A 138 5.71 17.91 -4.63
C ARG A 138 5.68 18.88 -5.82
N ASN A 139 6.46 19.96 -5.76
CA ASN A 139 6.55 20.98 -6.80
C ASN A 139 7.78 20.77 -7.69
N LEU A 140 8.56 19.72 -7.45
CA LEU A 140 9.76 19.37 -8.22
C LEU A 140 9.50 18.10 -9.02
N GLU A 141 10.12 18.06 -10.19
CA GLU A 141 10.19 16.87 -11.03
C GLU A 141 11.67 16.55 -11.29
N LEU A 142 11.99 15.26 -11.40
CA LEU A 142 13.34 14.79 -11.69
C LEU A 142 13.64 15.02 -13.17
N ILE A 143 14.82 15.56 -13.44
CA ILE A 143 15.37 15.55 -14.80
C ILE A 143 16.24 14.30 -14.88
N PRO A 144 16.02 13.40 -15.85
CA PRO A 144 16.92 12.28 -16.08
C PRO A 144 18.32 12.80 -16.34
N ASP A 145 19.32 12.19 -15.69
CA ASP A 145 20.70 12.37 -16.11
C ASP A 145 20.84 11.66 -17.48
N GLU A 146 21.26 12.40 -18.52
CA GLU A 146 21.65 11.83 -19.82
C GLU A 146 22.89 10.93 -19.68
#